data_AF-A0A4U5NWS6-F1
#
_entry.id   AF-A0A4U5NWS6-F1
#
_cell.length_a   1.000
_cell.length_b   1.000
_cell.length_c   1.000
_cell.angle_alpha   90.00
_cell.angle_beta   90.00
_cell.angle_gamma   90.00
#
_symmetry.space_group_name_H-M   'P 1'
#
loop_
_entity.id
_entity.type
_entity.pdbx_description
1 polymer ?
#
loop_
_entity_poly.entity_id
_entity_poly.type
_entity_poly.pdbx_seq_one_letter_code
_entity_poly.pdbx_strand_id
1 'polypeptide(L)'
;MDFSVMTMFFIALDRLLSVTFTLFYERLKTFCYIGFICLVSFTYAISFRVFSYVTFIDAPVLCMIADGTSGSALTSWMICSIAINLGVIGIYVALNFKLSGHAASQQSVTQVTRSLQTLILVYIFGWLFTFVGTTFGMRTIQDPLLFSALMIVLGIQANLNLAAPFFVYFFRSSLYKMEIKKLFERKTVFVASSLSKRSTSFVSTQ
;
A
#
# COMPACT_ATOMS: atom_id res chain seq x y z
N MET A 1 -4.14 -7.58 2.15
CA MET A 1 -4.86 -6.35 1.73
C MET A 1 -5.07 -5.42 2.92
N ASP A 2 -5.55 -5.95 4.04
CA ASP A 2 -5.94 -5.21 5.26
C ASP A 2 -4.82 -4.33 5.83
N PHE A 3 -3.62 -4.90 5.97
CA PHE A 3 -2.43 -4.16 6.38
C PHE A 3 -2.11 -2.98 5.45
N SER A 4 -2.24 -3.17 4.14
CA SER A 4 -1.92 -2.14 3.14
C SER A 4 -2.90 -0.96 3.18
N VAL A 5 -4.17 -1.20 3.49
CA VAL A 5 -5.18 -0.13 3.58
C VAL A 5 -4.88 0.78 4.78
N MET A 6 -4.51 0.19 5.92
CA MET A 6 -4.11 0.95 7.10
C MET A 6 -2.78 1.68 6.92
N THR A 7 -1.78 1.05 6.33
CA THR A 7 -0.51 1.74 6.10
C THR A 7 -0.67 2.91 5.13
N MET A 8 -1.52 2.80 4.11
CA MET A 8 -1.84 3.92 3.22
C MET A 8 -2.50 5.08 3.95
N PHE A 9 -3.40 4.79 4.88
CA PHE A 9 -4.00 5.81 5.73
C PHE A 9 -2.96 6.52 6.61
N PHE A 10 -2.07 5.77 7.25
CA PHE A 10 -0.99 6.38 8.04
C PHE A 10 0.01 7.14 7.19
N ILE A 11 0.32 6.70 5.97
CA ILE A 11 1.15 7.47 5.03
C ILE A 11 0.49 8.80 4.68
N ALA A 12 -0.84 8.82 4.46
CA ALA A 12 -1.57 10.05 4.21
C ALA A 12 -1.49 11.00 5.43
N LEU A 13 -1.73 10.44 6.62
CA LEU A 13 -1.69 11.17 7.90
C LEU A 13 -0.29 11.74 8.18
N ASP A 14 0.76 10.94 7.93
CA ASP A 14 2.16 11.33 8.06
C ASP A 14 2.48 12.59 7.25
N ARG A 15 1.97 12.66 6.02
CA ARG A 15 2.16 13.84 5.16
C ARG A 15 1.47 15.07 5.73
N LEU A 16 0.24 14.92 6.20
CA LEU A 16 -0.47 16.02 6.83
C LEU A 16 0.25 16.51 8.10
N LEU A 17 0.77 15.59 8.93
CA LEU A 17 1.54 15.93 10.13
C LEU A 17 2.84 16.65 9.79
N SER A 18 3.57 16.19 8.77
CA SER A 18 4.83 16.81 8.34
C SER A 18 4.67 18.27 7.91
N VAL A 19 3.52 18.60 7.28
CA VAL A 19 3.20 19.95 6.79
C VAL A 19 2.55 20.81 7.87
N THR A 20 1.72 20.23 8.75
CA THR A 20 0.98 20.99 9.76
C THR A 20 1.80 21.23 11.03
N PHE A 21 2.64 20.26 11.43
CA PHE A 21 3.33 20.24 12.72
C PHE A 21 4.81 19.86 12.58
N THR A 22 5.55 20.60 11.76
CA THR A 22 6.96 20.31 11.44
C THR A 22 7.85 20.19 12.70
N LEU A 23 7.70 21.10 13.67
CA LEU A 23 8.49 21.10 14.92
C LEU A 23 8.20 19.88 15.83
N PHE A 24 6.97 19.36 15.82
CA PHE A 24 6.63 18.15 16.57
C PHE A 24 7.14 16.90 15.84
N TYR A 25 7.00 16.89 14.52
CA TYR A 25 7.42 15.79 13.66
C TYR A 25 8.94 15.54 13.75
N GLU A 26 9.76 16.59 13.82
CA GLU A 26 11.22 16.45 14.00
C GLU A 26 11.64 15.84 15.34
N ARG A 27 10.82 15.98 16.39
CA ARG A 27 11.09 15.42 17.72
C ARG A 27 10.70 13.94 17.83
N LEU A 28 9.94 13.42 16.88
CA LEU A 28 9.50 12.03 16.91
C LEU A 28 10.66 11.10 16.55
N LYS A 29 10.89 10.08 17.40
CA LYS A 29 11.85 9.01 17.08
C LYS A 29 11.27 8.13 15.98
N THR A 30 11.90 8.16 14.80
CA THR A 30 11.48 7.42 13.59
C THR A 30 11.18 5.95 13.88
N PHE A 31 12.04 5.27 14.65
CA PHE A 31 11.88 3.85 14.94
C PHE A 31 10.61 3.55 15.77
N CYS A 32 10.36 4.31 16.83
CA CYS A 32 9.16 4.14 17.65
C CYS A 32 7.89 4.45 16.86
N TYR A 33 7.93 5.48 16.02
CA TYR A 33 6.80 5.89 15.20
C TYR A 33 6.43 4.85 14.13
N ILE A 34 7.41 4.36 13.36
CA ILE A 34 7.18 3.30 12.38
C ILE A 34 6.74 2.01 13.08
N GLY A 35 7.36 1.68 14.23
CA GLY A 35 6.96 0.54 15.05
C GLY A 35 5.49 0.62 15.47
N PHE A 36 5.03 1.81 15.89
CA PHE A 36 3.63 2.04 16.23
C PHE A 36 2.68 1.88 15.04
N ILE A 37 3.00 2.46 13.88
CA ILE A 37 2.19 2.31 12.65
C ILE A 37 2.08 0.84 12.25
N CYS A 38 3.20 0.13 12.26
CA CYS A 38 3.24 -1.30 11.96
C CYS A 38 2.40 -2.10 12.96
N LEU A 39 2.56 -1.84 14.26
CA LEU A 39 1.79 -2.51 15.32
C LEU A 39 0.29 -2.34 15.09
N VAL A 40 -0.19 -1.10 14.91
CA VAL A 40 -1.61 -0.82 14.68
C VAL A 40 -2.12 -1.50 13.41
N SER A 41 -1.33 -1.46 12.33
CA SER A 41 -1.68 -2.10 11.07
C SER A 41 -1.74 -3.62 11.17
N PHE A 42 -0.83 -4.23 11.94
CA PHE A 42 -0.86 -5.66 12.24
C PHE A 42 -2.04 -6.05 13.12
N THR A 43 -2.32 -5.29 14.18
CA THR A 43 -3.49 -5.52 15.04
C THR A 43 -4.77 -5.45 14.24
N TYR A 44 -4.93 -4.45 13.35
CA TYR A 44 -6.07 -4.38 12.45
C TYR A 44 -6.19 -5.61 11.54
N ALA A 45 -5.08 -6.01 10.90
CA ALA A 45 -5.07 -7.17 10.01
C ALA A 45 -5.42 -8.48 10.74
N ILE A 46 -4.87 -8.69 11.95
CA ILE A 46 -5.14 -9.88 12.77
C ILE A 46 -6.61 -9.88 13.23
N SER A 47 -7.12 -8.77 13.77
CA SER A 47 -8.51 -8.66 14.19
C SER A 47 -9.47 -8.97 13.05
N PHE A 48 -9.18 -8.46 11.85
CA PHE A 48 -10.02 -8.74 10.69
C PHE A 48 -9.95 -10.22 10.25
N ARG A 49 -8.77 -10.85 10.36
CA ARG A 49 -8.60 -12.28 10.06
C ARG A 49 -9.31 -13.18 11.06
N VAL A 50 -9.24 -12.86 12.35
CA VAL A 50 -9.99 -13.57 13.40
C VAL A 50 -11.49 -13.42 13.17
N PHE A 51 -11.97 -12.20 12.89
CA PHE A 51 -13.38 -11.96 12.58
C PHE A 51 -13.85 -12.77 11.37
N SER A 52 -13.03 -12.80 10.32
CA SER A 52 -13.31 -13.58 9.11
C SER A 52 -13.36 -15.08 9.39
N TYR A 53 -12.45 -15.58 10.22
CA TYR A 53 -12.40 -17.00 10.61
C TYR A 53 -13.64 -17.42 11.42
N VAL A 54 -14.05 -16.61 12.40
CA VAL A 54 -15.23 -16.90 13.24
C VAL A 54 -16.54 -16.84 12.43
N THR A 55 -16.57 -16.06 11.36
CA THR A 55 -17.74 -15.85 10.50
C THR A 55 -17.77 -16.83 9.31
N PHE A 56 -16.74 -17.67 9.18
CA PHE A 56 -16.64 -18.62 8.08
C PHE A 56 -17.74 -19.68 8.17
N ILE A 57 -18.40 -19.95 7.04
CA ILE A 57 -19.39 -21.03 6.91
C ILE A 57 -18.73 -22.12 6.07
N ASP A 58 -18.77 -23.37 6.55
CA ASP A 58 -18.20 -24.55 5.88
C ASP A 58 -18.85 -24.81 4.52
N ALA A 59 -18.39 -24.08 3.50
CA ALA A 59 -18.72 -24.30 2.10
C ALA A 59 -17.43 -24.66 1.34
N PRO A 60 -17.51 -25.48 0.28
CA PRO A 60 -16.34 -25.76 -0.56
C PRO A 60 -15.90 -24.45 -1.24
N VAL A 61 -14.80 -23.88 -0.75
CA VAL A 61 -14.20 -22.66 -1.30
C VAL A 61 -13.04 -23.00 -2.22
N LEU A 62 -12.93 -22.28 -3.33
CA LEU A 62 -11.73 -22.31 -4.16
C LEU A 62 -10.62 -21.59 -3.39
N CYS A 63 -9.39 -22.11 -3.41
CA CYS A 63 -8.22 -21.43 -2.82
C CYS A 63 -7.85 -20.17 -3.64
N MET A 64 -8.63 -19.10 -3.46
CA MET A 64 -8.45 -17.84 -4.14
C MET A 64 -8.19 -16.73 -3.12
N ILE A 65 -7.25 -15.84 -3.43
CA ILE A 65 -6.88 -14.69 -2.59
C ILE A 65 -8.09 -13.78 -2.28
N ALA A 66 -9.06 -13.72 -3.20
CA ALA A 66 -10.28 -12.92 -3.08
C ALA A 66 -11.43 -13.65 -2.36
N ASP A 67 -11.34 -14.98 -2.18
CA ASP A 67 -12.43 -15.82 -1.67
C ASP A 67 -12.18 -16.29 -0.22
N GLY A 68 -11.13 -15.79 0.42
CA GLY A 68 -10.82 -16.08 1.83
C GLY A 68 -11.79 -15.45 2.84
N THR A 69 -12.80 -14.72 2.36
CA THR A 69 -13.84 -14.05 3.15
C THR A 69 -15.15 -14.11 2.39
N SER A 70 -16.09 -14.91 2.87
CA SER A 70 -17.43 -15.03 2.32
C SER A 70 -18.49 -14.48 3.28
N GLY A 71 -19.70 -14.26 2.78
CA GLY A 71 -20.84 -13.85 3.60
C GLY A 71 -20.71 -12.47 4.24
N SER A 72 -21.09 -12.35 5.52
CA SER A 72 -21.10 -11.08 6.25
C SER A 72 -19.70 -10.50 6.46
N ALA A 73 -18.65 -11.33 6.54
CA ALA A 73 -17.27 -10.87 6.66
C ALA A 73 -16.83 -10.02 5.46
N LEU A 74 -17.21 -10.40 4.24
CA LEU A 74 -16.93 -9.65 3.01
C LEU A 74 -17.60 -8.26 3.05
N THR A 75 -18.85 -8.20 3.51
CA THR A 75 -19.60 -6.94 3.58
C THR A 75 -18.99 -6.00 4.62
N SER A 76 -18.65 -6.52 5.82
CA SER A 76 -17.97 -5.74 6.85
C SER A 76 -16.60 -5.26 6.38
N TRP A 77 -15.84 -6.12 5.69
CA TRP A 77 -14.56 -5.74 5.10
C TRP A 77 -14.68 -4.57 4.14
N MET A 78 -15.67 -4.62 3.24
CA MET A 78 -15.93 -3.57 2.26
C MET A 78 -16.29 -2.25 2.95
N ILE A 79 -17.17 -2.27 3.95
CA ILE A 79 -17.59 -1.06 4.68
C ILE A 79 -16.39 -0.42 5.38
N CYS A 80 -15.60 -1.21 6.12
CA CYS A 80 -14.40 -0.72 6.80
C CYS A 80 -13.40 -0.14 5.79
N SER A 81 -13.15 -0.85 4.69
CA SER A 81 -12.20 -0.42 3.66
C SER A 81 -12.66 0.84 2.95
N ILE A 82 -13.94 1.00 2.65
CA ILE A 82 -14.51 2.23 2.07
C ILE A 82 -14.33 3.39 3.07
N ALA A 83 -14.67 3.19 4.35
CA ALA A 83 -14.54 4.23 5.37
C ALA A 83 -13.09 4.73 5.50
N ILE A 84 -12.11 3.82 5.51
CA ILE A 84 -10.69 4.19 5.58
C ILE A 84 -10.25 4.95 4.32
N ASN A 85 -10.64 4.48 3.13
CA ASN A 85 -10.32 5.17 1.86
C ASN A 85 -10.94 6.58 1.80
N LEU A 86 -12.17 6.77 2.32
CA LEU A 86 -12.76 8.11 2.47
C LEU A 86 -11.95 8.98 3.44
N GLY A 87 -11.45 8.40 4.54
CA GLY A 87 -10.54 9.08 5.45
C GLY A 87 -9.25 9.56 4.76
N VAL A 88 -8.66 8.72 3.90
CA VAL A 88 -7.49 9.09 3.07
C VAL A 88 -7.81 10.29 2.19
N ILE A 89 -8.97 10.30 1.52
CA ILE A 89 -9.41 11.42 0.68
C ILE A 89 -9.52 12.70 1.53
N GLY A 90 -10.17 12.62 2.69
CA GLY A 90 -10.34 13.76 3.60
C GLY A 90 -9.01 14.38 4.02
N ILE A 91 -8.03 13.55 4.39
CA ILE A 91 -6.68 13.99 4.76
C ILE A 91 -5.99 14.69 3.57
N TYR A 92 -6.12 14.17 2.35
CA TYR A 92 -5.52 14.77 1.17
C TYR A 92 -6.19 16.08 0.75
N VAL A 93 -7.49 16.18 0.91
CA VAL A 93 -8.22 17.44 0.70
C VAL A 93 -7.73 18.49 1.71
N ALA A 94 -7.61 18.13 2.99
CA ALA A 94 -7.06 19.02 4.02
C ALA A 94 -5.61 19.45 3.72
N LEU A 95 -4.77 18.53 3.25
CA LEU A 95 -3.40 18.82 2.84
C LEU A 95 -3.35 19.81 1.68
N ASN A 96 -4.19 19.63 0.65
CA ASN A 96 -4.27 20.55 -0.48
C ASN A 96 -4.72 21.95 -0.03
N PHE A 97 -5.74 22.05 0.83
CA PHE A 97 -6.16 23.33 1.39
C PHE A 97 -5.01 24.06 2.12
N LYS A 98 -4.21 23.33 2.91
CA LYS A 98 -3.07 23.91 3.62
C LYS A 98 -1.94 24.36 2.69
N LEU A 99 -1.67 23.59 1.63
CA LEU A 99 -0.63 23.91 0.65
C LEU A 99 -1.03 25.05 -0.27
N SER A 100 -2.31 25.17 -0.65
CA SER A 100 -2.82 26.30 -1.43
C SER A 100 -2.62 27.64 -0.72
N GLY A 101 -2.66 27.66 0.61
CA GLY A 101 -2.37 28.87 1.41
C GLY A 101 -0.89 29.26 1.48
N HIS A 102 0.05 28.34 1.18
CA HIS A 102 1.50 28.53 1.28
C HIS A 102 2.21 28.44 -0.09
N ALA A 103 1.47 28.49 -1.18
CA ALA A 103 1.92 28.17 -2.54
C ALA A 103 3.07 29.05 -3.08
N ALA A 104 3.38 30.18 -2.45
CA ALA A 104 4.42 31.09 -2.90
C ALA A 104 5.86 30.72 -2.46
N SER A 105 6.06 29.84 -1.46
CA SER A 105 7.40 29.67 -0.84
C SER A 105 8.08 28.29 -0.98
N GLN A 106 7.39 27.23 -1.42
CA GLN A 106 8.00 25.88 -1.50
C GLN A 106 7.60 25.08 -2.76
N GLN A 107 8.30 25.34 -3.87
CA GLN A 107 8.13 24.65 -5.14
C GLN A 107 8.58 23.16 -5.10
N SER A 108 9.53 22.81 -4.23
CA SER A 108 10.01 21.43 -4.05
C SER A 108 9.03 20.55 -3.24
N VAL A 109 8.44 21.11 -2.18
CA VAL A 109 7.45 20.40 -1.33
C VAL A 109 6.15 20.16 -2.08
N THR A 110 5.73 21.11 -2.92
CA THR A 110 4.55 20.97 -3.79
C THR A 110 4.75 19.91 -4.88
N GLN A 111 5.95 19.80 -5.46
CA GLN A 111 6.24 18.77 -6.48
C GLN A 111 6.17 17.35 -5.92
N VAL A 112 6.75 17.10 -4.74
CA VAL A 112 6.67 15.78 -4.06
C VAL A 112 5.21 15.46 -3.73
N THR A 113 4.46 16.44 -3.22
CA THR A 113 3.05 16.25 -2.85
C THR A 113 2.16 15.93 -4.06
N ARG A 114 2.38 16.59 -5.21
CA ARG A 114 1.62 16.33 -6.44
C ARG A 114 1.84 14.91 -6.97
N SER A 115 3.06 14.37 -6.81
CA SER A 115 3.37 12.99 -7.22
C SER A 115 2.64 11.96 -6.35
N LEU A 116 2.61 12.18 -5.04
CA LEU A 116 1.89 11.37 -4.05
C LEU A 116 0.37 11.44 -4.24
N GLN A 117 -0.15 12.62 -4.56
CA GLN A 117 -1.57 12.80 -4.87
C GLN A 117 -1.99 11.96 -6.08
N THR A 118 -1.14 11.87 -7.11
CA THR A 118 -1.41 11.03 -8.28
C THR A 118 -1.46 9.54 -7.89
N LEU A 119 -0.54 9.10 -7.02
CA LEU A 119 -0.49 7.72 -6.51
C LEU A 119 -1.79 7.35 -5.81
N ILE A 120 -2.26 8.24 -4.93
CA ILE A 120 -3.42 7.96 -4.09
C ILE A 120 -4.73 8.04 -4.86
N LEU A 121 -4.82 8.92 -5.86
CA LEU A 121 -5.94 8.88 -6.80
C LEU A 121 -6.02 7.53 -7.51
N VAL A 122 -4.90 7.05 -8.09
CA VAL A 122 -4.86 5.73 -8.74
C VAL A 122 -5.25 4.62 -7.76
N TYR A 123 -4.74 4.69 -6.53
CA TYR A 123 -5.07 3.72 -5.47
C TYR A 123 -6.58 3.70 -5.14
N ILE A 124 -7.19 4.87 -4.94
CA ILE A 124 -8.62 5.00 -4.62
C ILE A 124 -9.47 4.54 -5.80
N PHE A 125 -9.15 4.95 -7.03
CA PHE A 125 -9.89 4.52 -8.22
C PHE A 125 -9.79 3.00 -8.43
N GLY A 126 -8.63 2.40 -8.16
CA GLY A 126 -8.46 0.95 -8.20
C GLY A 126 -9.35 0.23 -7.21
N TRP A 127 -9.44 0.71 -5.96
CA TRP A 127 -10.34 0.14 -4.94
C TRP A 127 -11.81 0.39 -5.24
N LEU A 128 -12.16 1.57 -5.73
CA LEU A 128 -13.53 1.90 -6.14
C LEU A 128 -14.03 0.92 -7.21
N PHE A 129 -13.20 0.64 -8.22
CA PHE A 129 -13.52 -0.35 -9.25
C PHE A 129 -13.79 -1.73 -8.65
N THR A 130 -12.94 -2.19 -7.73
CA THR A 130 -13.13 -3.47 -7.03
C THR A 130 -14.42 -3.49 -6.22
N PHE A 131 -14.73 -2.43 -5.45
CA PHE A 131 -15.96 -2.38 -4.64
C PHE A 131 -17.23 -2.32 -5.48
N VAL A 132 -17.24 -1.53 -6.54
CA VAL A 132 -18.37 -1.45 -7.48
C VAL A 132 -18.57 -2.79 -8.16
N GLY A 133 -17.49 -3.41 -8.67
CA GLY A 133 -17.55 -4.73 -9.31
C GLY A 133 -18.06 -5.82 -8.37
N THR A 134 -17.59 -5.84 -7.12
CA THR A 134 -18.01 -6.83 -6.11
C THR A 134 -19.48 -6.62 -5.74
N THR A 135 -19.91 -5.36 -5.51
CA THR A 135 -21.31 -5.03 -5.20
C THR A 135 -22.24 -5.37 -6.35
N PHE A 136 -21.82 -5.07 -7.59
CA PHE A 136 -22.58 -5.43 -8.78
C PHE A 136 -22.74 -6.94 -8.89
N GLY A 137 -21.65 -7.70 -8.77
CA GLY A 137 -21.67 -9.16 -8.79
C GLY A 137 -22.60 -9.77 -7.75
N MET A 138 -22.56 -9.27 -6.51
CA MET A 138 -23.44 -9.74 -5.43
C MET A 138 -24.92 -9.47 -5.69
N ARG A 139 -25.26 -8.46 -6.51
CA ARG A 139 -26.64 -8.07 -6.78
C ARG A 139 -27.22 -8.71 -8.03
N THR A 140 -26.38 -9.01 -9.02
CA THR A 140 -26.84 -9.46 -10.35
C THR A 140 -26.55 -10.93 -10.63
N ILE A 141 -25.51 -11.50 -10.03
CA ILE A 141 -25.08 -12.87 -10.30
C ILE A 141 -25.56 -13.78 -9.18
N GLN A 142 -26.50 -14.67 -9.49
CA GLN A 142 -26.98 -15.70 -8.57
C GLN A 142 -26.18 -17.01 -8.70
N ASP A 143 -25.54 -17.24 -9.84
CA ASP A 143 -24.72 -18.42 -10.10
C ASP A 143 -23.36 -18.28 -9.36
N PRO A 144 -23.05 -19.18 -8.40
CA PRO A 144 -21.81 -19.12 -7.63
C PRO A 144 -20.55 -19.29 -8.48
N LEU A 145 -20.61 -20.03 -9.60
CA LEU A 145 -19.46 -20.21 -10.49
C LEU A 145 -19.14 -18.93 -11.26
N LEU A 146 -20.18 -18.27 -11.77
CA LEU A 146 -20.01 -16.99 -12.48
C LEU A 146 -19.55 -15.88 -11.53
N PHE A 147 -20.06 -15.88 -10.28
CA PHE A 147 -19.60 -14.93 -9.27
C PHE A 147 -18.14 -15.17 -8.89
N SER A 148 -17.74 -16.43 -8.72
CA SER A 148 -16.34 -16.81 -8.46
C SER A 148 -15.41 -16.35 -9.58
N ALA A 149 -15.81 -16.52 -10.85
CA ALA A 149 -15.03 -16.04 -12.00
C ALA A 149 -14.85 -14.51 -11.99
N LEU A 150 -15.91 -13.76 -11.64
CA LEU A 150 -15.82 -12.31 -11.48
C LEU A 150 -14.84 -11.93 -10.35
N MET A 151 -14.90 -12.63 -9.21
CA MET A 151 -14.01 -12.37 -8.08
C MET A 151 -12.53 -12.64 -8.39
N ILE A 152 -12.21 -13.59 -9.28
CA ILE A 152 -10.85 -13.80 -9.79
C ILE A 152 -10.35 -12.56 -10.52
N VAL A 153 -11.15 -12.04 -11.46
CA VAL A 153 -10.81 -10.86 -12.25
C VAL A 153 -10.61 -9.63 -11.36
N LEU A 154 -11.54 -9.41 -10.42
CA LEU A 154 -11.45 -8.32 -9.45
C LEU A 154 -10.26 -8.49 -8.49
N GLY A 155 -9.90 -9.74 -8.15
CA GLY A 155 -8.74 -10.07 -7.35
C GLY A 155 -7.43 -9.72 -8.05
N ILE A 156 -7.31 -9.94 -9.36
CA ILE A 156 -6.15 -9.51 -10.16
C ILE A 156 -6.01 -7.98 -10.07
N GLN A 157 -7.11 -7.26 -10.30
CA GLN A 157 -7.13 -5.79 -10.22
C GLN A 157 -6.73 -5.29 -8.82
N ALA A 158 -7.23 -5.91 -7.75
CA ALA A 158 -6.87 -5.56 -6.38
C ALA A 158 -5.36 -5.74 -6.13
N ASN A 159 -4.76 -6.82 -6.65
CA ASN A 159 -3.32 -7.05 -6.54
C ASN A 159 -2.50 -6.02 -7.34
N LEU A 160 -2.95 -5.66 -8.55
CA LEU A 160 -2.32 -4.58 -9.31
C LEU A 160 -2.38 -3.25 -8.54
N ASN A 161 -3.49 -2.99 -7.86
CA ASN A 161 -3.65 -1.78 -7.07
C ASN A 161 -2.73 -1.75 -5.83
N LEU A 162 -2.48 -2.90 -5.22
CA LEU A 162 -1.48 -3.03 -4.14
C LEU A 162 -0.05 -2.84 -4.64
N ALA A 163 0.23 -3.21 -5.89
CA ALA A 163 1.55 -3.04 -6.52
C ALA A 163 1.75 -1.63 -7.10
N ALA A 164 0.68 -0.92 -7.45
CA ALA A 164 0.74 0.41 -8.07
C ALA A 164 1.61 1.43 -7.30
N PRO A 165 1.56 1.52 -5.96
CA PRO A 165 2.43 2.40 -5.19
C PRO A 165 3.92 2.20 -5.47
N PHE A 166 4.37 0.94 -5.58
CA PHE A 166 5.76 0.62 -5.88
C PHE A 166 6.20 1.23 -7.23
N PHE A 167 5.40 1.01 -8.28
CA PHE A 167 5.70 1.54 -9.61
C PHE A 167 5.63 3.08 -9.63
N VAL A 168 4.63 3.68 -8.99
CA VAL A 168 4.49 5.14 -8.98
C VAL A 168 5.64 5.81 -8.22
N TYR A 169 6.05 5.26 -7.08
CA TYR A 169 7.24 5.75 -6.35
C TYR A 169 8.51 5.61 -7.20
N PHE A 170 8.66 4.47 -7.89
CA PHE A 170 9.77 4.24 -8.79
C PHE A 170 9.83 5.27 -9.91
N PHE A 171 8.72 5.60 -10.58
CA PHE A 171 8.76 6.53 -11.70
C PHE A 171 8.84 8.01 -11.28
N ARG A 172 8.30 8.38 -10.12
CA ARG A 172 8.13 9.80 -9.73
C ARG A 172 9.18 10.33 -8.76
N SER A 173 9.74 9.49 -7.87
CA SER A 173 10.72 9.95 -6.88
C SER A 173 12.14 9.72 -7.38
N SER A 174 12.85 10.82 -7.71
CA SER A 174 14.28 10.77 -8.06
C SER A 174 15.13 10.23 -6.91
N LEU A 175 14.75 10.53 -5.68
CA LEU A 175 15.41 10.04 -4.47
C LEU A 175 15.27 8.52 -4.31
N TYR A 176 14.07 7.98 -4.59
CA TYR A 176 13.84 6.53 -4.56
C TYR A 176 14.59 5.80 -5.69
N LYS A 177 14.62 6.37 -6.91
CA LYS A 177 15.45 5.85 -8.01
C LYS A 177 16.93 5.81 -7.64
N MET A 178 17.43 6.87 -7.00
CA MET A 178 18.83 6.97 -6.58
C MET A 178 19.20 5.90 -5.56
N GLU A 179 18.37 5.66 -4.53
CA GLU A 179 18.64 4.62 -3.53
C GLU A 179 18.57 3.21 -4.14
N ILE A 180 17.65 2.94 -5.06
CA ILE A 180 17.63 1.67 -5.80
C ILE A 180 18.91 1.51 -6.62
N LYS A 181 19.32 2.55 -7.34
CA LYS A 181 20.56 2.53 -8.11
C LYS A 181 21.77 2.24 -7.21
N LYS A 182 21.86 2.88 -6.04
CA LYS A 182 22.89 2.59 -5.03
C LYS A 182 22.86 1.13 -4.56
N LEU A 183 21.69 0.55 -4.33
CA LEU A 183 21.58 -0.87 -3.94
C LEU A 183 22.11 -1.81 -5.03
N PHE A 184 21.84 -1.53 -6.30
CA PHE A 184 22.36 -2.29 -7.43
C PHE A 184 23.87 -2.07 -7.63
N GLU A 185 24.36 -0.83 -7.53
CA GLU A 185 25.79 -0.51 -7.58
C GLU A 185 26.57 -1.20 -6.44
N ARG A 186 26.01 -1.23 -5.22
CA ARG A 186 26.61 -1.90 -4.06
C ARG A 186 26.68 -3.42 -4.23
N LYS A 187 25.68 -4.03 -4.87
CA LYS A 187 25.71 -5.45 -5.24
C LYS A 187 26.81 -5.75 -6.26
N THR A 188 27.01 -4.89 -7.27
CA THR A 188 28.08 -5.06 -8.26
C THR A 188 29.46 -4.99 -7.63
N VAL A 189 29.69 -4.06 -6.69
CA VAL A 189 30.97 -3.96 -5.94
C VAL A 189 31.19 -5.15 -5.02
N PHE A 190 30.15 -5.65 -4.34
CA PHE A 190 30.24 -6.84 -3.50
C PHE A 190 30.52 -8.11 -4.32
N VAL A 191 29.87 -8.26 -5.48
CA VAL A 191 30.13 -9.39 -6.39
C VAL A 191 31.54 -9.31 -6.99
N ALA A 192 31.98 -8.13 -7.44
CA ALA A 192 33.33 -7.93 -7.96
C ALA A 192 34.43 -8.21 -6.91
N SER A 193 34.23 -7.79 -5.66
CA SER A 193 35.18 -8.09 -4.56
C SER A 193 35.17 -9.57 -4.15
N SER A 194 34.02 -10.25 -4.24
CA SER A 194 33.93 -11.71 -4.02
C SER A 194 34.60 -12.52 -5.13
N LEU A 195 34.51 -12.07 -6.39
CA LEU A 195 35.19 -12.69 -7.54
C LEU A 195 36.70 -12.42 -7.52
N SER A 196 37.12 -11.21 -7.14
CA SER A 196 38.53 -10.87 -6.94
C SER A 196 39.19 -11.74 -5.85
N LYS A 197 38.51 -11.93 -4.70
CA LYS A 197 38.99 -12.85 -3.64
C LYS A 197 39.04 -14.32 -4.06
N ARG A 198 38.14 -14.75 -4.96
CA ARG A 198 38.11 -16.13 -5.48
C ARG A 198 39.17 -16.38 -6.57
N SER A 199 39.57 -15.34 -7.29
CA SER A 199 40.63 -15.40 -8.30
C SER A 199 42.02 -15.46 -7.65
N THR A 200 42.26 -14.71 -6.57
CA THR A 200 43.54 -14.77 -5.82
C THR A 200 43.75 -16.07 -5.05
N SER A 201 42.68 -16.77 -4.66
CA SER A 201 42.80 -18.11 -4.03
C SER A 201 43.14 -19.24 -5.01
N PHE A 202 43.02 -19.02 -6.34
CA PHE A 202 43.34 -20.05 -7.34
C PHE A 202 44.78 -19.97 -7.87
N VAL A 203 45.48 -18.86 -7.65
CA VAL A 203 46.85 -18.62 -8.13
C VAL A 203 47.94 -19.05 -7.11
N SER A 204 47.56 -19.47 -5.90
CA SER A 204 48.49 -19.89 -4.84
C SER A 204 48.66 -21.41 -4.68
N THR A 205 48.27 -22.20 -5.69
CA THR A 205 48.34 -23.68 -5.65
C THR A 205 49.02 -24.31 -6.87
N GLN A 206 49.99 -23.61 -7.48
CA GLN A 206 50.95 -24.22 -8.40
C GLN A 206 52.38 -23.87 -7.97
#